data_AF-A0A1B0D3C2-F1
#
_entry.id   AF-A0A1B0D3C2-F1
#
_cell.length_a   1.000
_cell.length_b   1.000
_cell.length_c   1.000
_cell.angle_alpha   90.00
_cell.angle_beta   90.00
_cell.angle_gamma   90.00
#
_symmetry.space_group_name_H-M   'P 1'
#
loop_
_entity.id
_entity.type
_entity.pdbx_description
1 polymer ?
#
loop_
_entity_poly.entity_id
_entity_poly.type
_entity_poly.pdbx_seq_one_letter_code
_entity_poly.pdbx_strand_id
1 'polypeptide(L)'
;MGVFVHISCLLISLLCIANAQRITDKMFSNIVGTSCFRRLNATHSTGCSSTFRGSQGVIHVVKTQEDFEFLFNNPPSPPYAPNVVGLRLFIIFERLMQTWELTAADMKALISILHRDL
;
A
#
# COMPACT_ATOMS: atom_id res chain seq x y z
N MET A 1 30.23 -19.45 50.53
CA MET A 1 28.90 -19.84 50.00
C MET A 1 28.03 -18.63 49.64
N GLY A 2 27.88 -17.60 50.50
CA GLY A 2 26.99 -16.45 50.21
C GLY A 2 27.39 -15.57 49.01
N VAL A 3 28.67 -15.29 48.81
CA VAL A 3 29.14 -14.40 47.72
C VAL A 3 28.83 -14.98 46.33
N PHE A 4 28.96 -16.29 46.14
CA PHE A 4 28.64 -16.96 44.88
C PHE A 4 27.14 -16.90 44.56
N VAL A 5 26.27 -16.94 45.57
CA VAL A 5 24.81 -16.84 45.42
C VAL A 5 24.39 -15.42 45.05
N HIS A 6 25.05 -14.40 45.61
CA HIS A 6 24.78 -13.01 45.22
C HIS A 6 25.23 -12.73 43.79
N ILE A 7 26.40 -13.21 43.38
CA ILE A 7 26.91 -13.05 42.01
C ILE A 7 26.00 -13.76 41.00
N SER A 8 25.55 -14.97 41.30
CA SER A 8 24.63 -15.69 40.40
C SER A 8 23.27 -14.99 40.31
N CYS A 9 22.74 -14.48 41.41
CA CYS A 9 21.49 -13.72 41.43
C CYS A 9 21.58 -12.43 40.61
N LEU A 10 22.70 -11.70 40.72
CA LEU A 10 22.95 -10.49 39.92
C LEU A 10 23.04 -10.80 38.42
N LEU A 11 23.77 -11.85 38.04
CA LEU A 11 23.85 -12.29 36.63
C LEU A 11 22.49 -12.68 36.05
N ILE A 12 21.67 -13.40 36.81
CA ILE A 12 20.32 -13.77 36.37
C ILE A 12 19.44 -12.53 36.20
N SER A 13 19.49 -11.57 37.14
CA SER A 13 18.74 -10.31 37.02
C SER A 13 19.15 -9.48 35.80
N LEU A 14 20.45 -9.43 35.48
CA LEU A 14 20.97 -8.74 34.30
C LEU A 14 20.48 -9.37 32.99
N LEU A 15 20.43 -10.71 32.93
CA LEU A 15 19.91 -11.43 31.77
C LEU A 15 18.40 -11.25 31.60
N CYS A 16 17.64 -11.12 32.68
CA CYS A 16 16.20 -10.88 32.62
C CYS A 16 15.81 -9.49 32.07
N ILE A 17 16.72 -8.51 32.10
CA ILE A 17 16.48 -7.14 31.58
C ILE A 17 16.76 -7.06 30.07
N ALA A 18 17.44 -8.05 29.49
CA ALA A 18 17.74 -8.08 28.07
C ALA A 18 16.46 -8.30 27.24
N ASN A 19 16.00 -7.25 26.57
CA ASN A 19 14.88 -7.32 25.63
C ASN A 19 15.40 -7.38 24.19
N ALA A 20 15.32 -8.56 23.57
CA ALA A 20 15.55 -8.72 22.15
C ALA A 20 14.22 -8.57 21.41
N GLN A 21 14.13 -7.58 20.51
CA GLN A 21 12.99 -7.45 19.60
C GLN A 21 13.40 -7.87 18.20
N ARG A 22 12.50 -8.53 17.48
CA ARG A 22 12.75 -8.97 16.11
C ARG A 22 12.85 -7.74 15.21
N ILE A 23 13.88 -7.67 14.36
CA ILE A 23 14.11 -6.52 13.46
C ILE A 23 12.92 -6.32 12.51
N THR A 24 12.24 -7.40 12.11
CA THR A 24 11.02 -7.31 11.30
C THR A 24 9.94 -6.46 11.93
N ASP A 25 9.80 -6.51 13.25
CA ASP A 25 8.73 -5.82 13.98
C ASP A 25 9.08 -4.34 14.19
N LYS A 26 10.33 -3.96 13.90
CA LYS A 26 10.78 -2.56 13.82
C LYS A 26 10.59 -1.95 12.44
N MET A 27 10.59 -2.77 11.38
CA MET A 27 10.52 -2.31 9.99
C MET A 27 9.12 -2.42 9.40
N PHE A 28 8.33 -3.40 9.83
CA PHE A 28 7.05 -3.73 9.22
C PHE A 28 5.93 -3.75 10.25
N SER A 29 4.79 -3.19 9.85
CA SER A 29 3.54 -3.26 10.59
C SER A 29 2.47 -3.95 9.74
N ASN A 30 1.73 -4.87 10.34
CA ASN A 30 0.61 -5.52 9.65
C ASN A 30 -0.59 -4.58 9.56
N ILE A 31 -1.19 -4.47 8.37
CA ILE A 31 -2.42 -3.71 8.14
C ILE A 31 -3.59 -4.70 8.13
N VAL A 32 -4.59 -4.46 8.97
CA VAL A 32 -5.80 -5.28 9.06
C VAL A 32 -6.92 -4.62 8.27
N GLY A 33 -7.61 -5.38 7.42
CA GLY A 33 -8.70 -4.86 6.59
C GLY A 33 -9.29 -5.91 5.65
N THR A 34 -10.18 -5.48 4.76
CA THR A 34 -10.74 -6.33 3.69
C THR A 34 -9.84 -6.32 2.46
N SER A 35 -9.75 -7.45 1.76
CA SER A 35 -8.97 -7.58 0.52
C SER A 35 -9.86 -7.89 -0.68
N CYS A 36 -9.47 -7.39 -1.84
CA CYS A 36 -10.03 -7.79 -3.12
C CYS A 36 -9.41 -9.13 -3.55
N PHE A 37 -10.22 -10.06 -4.02
CA PHE A 37 -9.76 -11.39 -4.43
C PHE A 37 -10.20 -11.73 -5.84
N ARG A 38 -9.35 -12.47 -6.55
CA ARG A 38 -9.63 -12.94 -7.91
C ARG A 38 -10.66 -14.04 -7.87
N ARG A 39 -11.76 -13.84 -8.59
CA ARG A 39 -12.79 -14.83 -8.89
C ARG A 39 -12.60 -15.34 -10.31
N LEU A 40 -12.86 -16.62 -10.51
CA LEU A 40 -12.86 -17.26 -11.81
C LEU A 40 -14.29 -17.61 -12.19
N ASN A 41 -14.67 -17.24 -13.40
CA ASN A 41 -15.80 -17.80 -14.13
C ASN A 41 -15.22 -18.61 -15.30
N ALA A 42 -15.91 -19.64 -15.79
CA ALA A 42 -15.38 -20.66 -16.71
C ALA A 42 -14.40 -20.13 -17.78
N THR A 43 -14.70 -18.98 -18.38
CA THR A 43 -13.86 -18.33 -19.40
C THR A 43 -13.13 -17.07 -18.93
N HIS A 44 -13.52 -16.47 -17.80
CA HIS A 44 -13.07 -15.13 -17.38
C HIS A 44 -12.52 -15.11 -15.97
N SER A 45 -11.68 -14.13 -15.67
CA SER A 45 -11.30 -13.83 -14.30
C SER A 45 -11.60 -12.38 -13.96
N THR A 46 -12.15 -12.14 -12.78
CA THR A 46 -12.52 -10.80 -12.29
C THR A 46 -11.95 -10.60 -10.89
N GLY A 47 -11.61 -9.38 -10.52
CA GLY A 47 -11.06 -9.04 -9.21
C GLY A 47 -9.53 -8.95 -9.22
N CYS A 48 -8.93 -9.03 -8.03
CA CYS A 48 -7.54 -8.62 -7.83
C CYS A 48 -6.64 -9.77 -7.37
N SER A 49 -5.37 -9.69 -7.72
CA SER A 49 -4.32 -10.59 -7.23
C SER A 49 -3.01 -9.82 -7.14
N SER A 50 -2.19 -10.16 -6.15
CA SER A 50 -0.83 -9.64 -6.05
C SER A 50 0.15 -10.50 -6.85
N THR A 51 1.32 -9.94 -7.13
CA THR A 51 2.45 -10.69 -7.69
C THR A 51 2.96 -11.74 -6.70
N PHE A 52 3.66 -12.74 -7.22
CA PHE A 52 4.36 -13.71 -6.38
C PHE A 52 5.30 -12.96 -5.40
N ARG A 53 5.20 -13.28 -4.11
CA ARG A 53 5.88 -12.60 -2.97
C ARG A 53 5.38 -11.17 -2.64
N GLY A 54 4.24 -10.77 -3.20
CA GLY A 54 3.59 -9.49 -2.90
C GLY A 54 4.00 -8.37 -3.85
N SER A 55 3.18 -7.34 -3.90
CA SER A 55 3.41 -6.12 -4.69
C SER A 55 3.75 -4.99 -3.73
N GLN A 56 4.84 -4.27 -4.01
CA GLN A 56 5.39 -3.22 -3.14
C GLN A 56 5.39 -1.89 -3.87
N GLY A 57 5.12 -0.80 -3.16
CA GLY A 57 5.16 0.55 -3.71
C GLY A 57 5.04 1.61 -2.62
N VAL A 58 5.45 2.84 -2.95
CA VAL A 58 5.34 3.99 -2.06
C VAL A 58 3.86 4.35 -1.92
N ILE A 59 3.36 4.42 -0.68
CA ILE A 59 1.98 4.79 -0.43
C ILE A 59 1.76 6.25 -0.82
N HIS A 60 0.82 6.50 -1.73
CA HIS A 60 0.38 7.84 -2.10
C HIS A 60 -1.11 7.98 -1.81
N VAL A 61 -1.47 8.89 -0.90
CA VAL A 61 -2.87 9.09 -0.49
C VAL A 61 -3.55 10.04 -1.46
N VAL A 62 -4.58 9.54 -2.13
CA VAL A 62 -5.38 10.29 -3.11
C VAL A 62 -6.62 10.83 -2.41
N LYS A 63 -6.72 12.17 -2.32
CA LYS A 63 -7.83 12.91 -1.72
C LYS A 63 -8.64 13.69 -2.74
N THR A 64 -8.00 14.04 -3.85
CA THR A 64 -8.54 14.88 -4.92
C THR A 64 -8.29 14.21 -6.28
N GLN A 65 -8.90 14.74 -7.36
CA GLN A 65 -8.72 14.16 -8.69
C GLN A 65 -7.33 14.48 -9.25
N GLU A 66 -6.76 15.60 -8.85
CA GLU A 66 -5.45 16.10 -9.26
C GLU A 66 -4.31 15.22 -8.71
N ASP A 67 -4.52 14.55 -7.58
CA ASP A 67 -3.57 13.56 -7.03
C ASP A 67 -3.35 12.38 -8.00
N PHE A 68 -4.31 12.07 -8.87
CA PHE A 68 -4.12 11.07 -9.91
C PHE A 68 -3.17 11.57 -11.01
N GLU A 69 -3.18 12.86 -11.33
CA GLU A 69 -2.26 13.44 -12.31
C GLU A 69 -0.81 13.28 -11.87
N PHE A 70 -0.52 13.41 -10.56
CA PHE A 70 0.81 13.11 -10.02
C PHE A 70 1.25 11.67 -10.32
N LEU A 71 0.35 10.70 -10.15
CA LEU A 71 0.65 9.29 -10.39
C LEU A 71 0.88 8.98 -11.87
N PHE A 72 0.19 9.70 -12.77
CA PHE A 72 0.29 9.51 -14.22
C PHE A 72 1.46 10.29 -14.84
N ASN A 73 1.84 11.45 -14.28
CA ASN A 73 2.84 12.35 -14.86
C ASN A 73 4.28 12.06 -14.41
N ASN A 74 4.76 10.82 -14.63
CA ASN A 74 6.14 10.38 -14.35
C ASN A 74 6.67 10.82 -12.97
N PRO A 75 6.12 10.28 -11.87
CA PRO A 75 6.54 10.65 -10.54
C PRO A 75 7.99 10.20 -10.26
N PRO A 76 8.69 10.83 -9.30
CA PRO A 76 10.13 10.66 -9.11
C PRO A 76 10.55 9.29 -8.57
N SER A 77 9.64 8.50 -7.99
CA SER A 77 9.99 7.22 -7.36
C SER A 77 8.92 6.13 -7.59
N PRO A 78 8.74 5.64 -8.83
CA PRO A 78 7.88 4.49 -9.09
C PRO A 78 8.51 3.20 -8.50
N PRO A 79 7.71 2.21 -8.06
CA PRO A 79 6.24 2.11 -8.14
C PRO A 79 5.50 2.74 -6.93
N TYR A 80 4.30 3.29 -7.18
CA TYR A 80 3.40 3.83 -6.15
C TYR A 80 2.22 2.89 -5.87
N ALA A 81 1.78 2.86 -4.61
CA ALA A 81 0.56 2.19 -4.16
C ALA A 81 -0.49 3.26 -3.79
N PRO A 82 -1.43 3.59 -4.69
CA PRO A 82 -2.43 4.62 -4.44
C PRO A 82 -3.43 4.17 -3.36
N ASN A 83 -3.60 4.98 -2.33
CA ASN A 83 -4.63 4.82 -1.31
C ASN A 83 -5.74 5.84 -1.59
N VAL A 84 -6.81 5.38 -2.23
CA VAL A 84 -7.94 6.23 -2.63
C VAL A 84 -8.92 6.36 -1.48
N VAL A 85 -9.11 7.59 -0.99
CA VAL A 85 -9.99 7.86 0.14
C VAL A 85 -11.37 8.28 -0.38
N GLY A 86 -12.38 7.45 -0.13
CA GLY A 86 -13.78 7.75 -0.40
C GLY A 86 -14.35 7.13 -1.68
N LEU A 87 -15.65 6.81 -1.65
CA LEU A 87 -16.33 6.07 -2.70
C LEU A 87 -16.38 6.83 -4.04
N ARG A 88 -16.57 8.16 -3.99
CA ARG A 88 -16.62 8.99 -5.21
C ARG A 88 -15.30 8.95 -5.98
N LEU A 89 -14.17 9.08 -5.29
CA LEU A 89 -12.86 9.00 -5.93
C LEU A 89 -12.56 7.59 -6.42
N PHE A 90 -13.00 6.55 -5.70
CA PHE A 90 -12.85 5.17 -6.16
C PHE A 90 -13.58 4.92 -7.49
N ILE A 91 -14.80 5.44 -7.65
CA ILE A 91 -15.55 5.34 -8.92
C ILE A 91 -14.84 6.09 -10.05
N ILE A 92 -14.30 7.28 -9.75
CA ILE A 92 -13.52 8.06 -10.74
C ILE A 92 -12.26 7.29 -11.14
N PHE A 93 -11.54 6.73 -10.18
CA PHE A 93 -10.35 5.93 -10.42
C PHE A 93 -10.64 4.72 -11.31
N GLU A 94 -11.67 3.93 -11.01
CA GLU A 94 -12.09 2.80 -11.85
C GLU A 94 -12.41 3.24 -13.28
N ARG A 95 -13.11 4.37 -13.45
CA ARG A 95 -13.41 4.91 -14.78
C ARG A 95 -12.14 5.34 -15.52
N LEU A 96 -11.23 6.05 -14.86
CA LEU A 96 -9.93 6.42 -15.42
C LEU A 96 -9.12 5.16 -15.80
N MET A 97 -9.18 4.15 -14.94
CA MET A 97 -8.56 2.83 -15.11
C MET A 97 -9.28 1.92 -16.13
N GLN A 98 -10.39 2.34 -16.73
CA GLN A 98 -10.96 1.69 -17.93
C GLN A 98 -10.58 2.45 -19.19
N THR A 99 -10.33 3.76 -19.07
CA THR A 99 -9.99 4.63 -20.20
C THR A 99 -8.49 4.67 -20.53
N TRP A 100 -7.58 4.39 -19.60
CA TRP A 100 -6.12 4.38 -19.84
C TRP A 100 -5.59 3.23 -20.72
N GLU A 101 -6.42 2.22 -21.01
CA GLU A 101 -6.13 1.29 -22.11
C GLU A 101 -6.24 1.98 -23.48
N LEU A 102 -6.78 3.21 -23.52
CA LEU A 102 -6.71 4.13 -24.65
C LEU A 102 -5.55 5.11 -24.44
N THR A 103 -4.92 5.53 -25.53
CA THR A 103 -3.61 6.17 -25.57
C THR A 103 -3.53 7.46 -24.72
N ALA A 104 -2.32 7.86 -24.31
CA ALA A 104 -2.06 9.08 -23.52
C ALA A 104 -2.65 10.38 -24.09
N ALA A 105 -3.01 10.41 -25.38
CA ALA A 105 -3.71 11.52 -26.03
C ALA A 105 -5.17 11.64 -25.57
N ASP A 106 -5.84 10.51 -25.30
CA ASP A 106 -7.25 10.44 -24.91
C ASP A 106 -7.46 10.88 -23.45
N MET A 107 -6.46 10.64 -22.59
CA MET A 107 -6.50 11.00 -21.17
C MET A 107 -6.48 12.53 -20.95
N LYS A 108 -5.68 13.27 -21.72
CA LYS A 108 -5.66 14.75 -21.69
C LYS A 108 -6.97 15.36 -22.20
N ALA A 109 -7.60 14.74 -23.20
CA ALA A 109 -8.89 15.19 -23.71
C ALA A 109 -10.00 14.99 -22.66
N LEU A 110 -10.00 13.88 -21.92
CA LEU A 110 -11.00 13.59 -20.90
C LEU A 110 -10.86 14.44 -19.62
N ILE A 111 -9.63 14.72 -19.17
CA ILE A 111 -9.41 15.69 -18.08
C ILE A 111 -10.00 17.06 -18.45
N SER A 112 -9.84 17.49 -19.72
CA SER A 112 -10.42 18.75 -20.21
C SER A 112 -11.95 18.74 -20.36
N ILE A 113 -12.58 17.57 -20.42
CA ILE A 113 -14.04 17.38 -20.46
C ILE A 113 -14.59 17.36 -19.02
N LEU A 114 -13.96 16.64 -18.11
CA LEU A 114 -14.33 16.62 -16.68
C LEU A 114 -14.19 17.99 -16.01
N HIS A 115 -13.22 18.80 -16.43
CA HIS A 115 -13.05 20.17 -15.95
C HIS A 115 -14.10 21.15 -16.52
N ARG A 116 -14.96 20.71 -17.46
CA ARG A 116 -16.00 21.51 -18.12
C ARG A 116 -17.41 21.25 -17.54
N ASP A 117 -17.57 20.18 -16.77
CA ASP A 117 -18.81 19.82 -16.08
C ASP A 117 -18.81 20.22 -14.58
N LEU A 118 -17.87 21.10 -14.19
CA LEU A 118 -17.75 21.75 -12.88
C LEU A 118 -17.95 23.26 -13.01
#